data_AF-A0AAN2BIW5-F1
#
_entry.id   AF-A0AAN2BIW5-F1
#
_cell.length_a   1.000
_cell.length_b   1.000
_cell.length_c   1.000
_cell.angle_alpha   90.00
_cell.angle_beta   90.00
_cell.angle_gamma   90.00
#
_symmetry.space_group_name_H-M   'P 1'
#
loop_
_entity.id
_entity.type
_entity.pdbx_description
1 polymer ?
#
loop_
_entity_poly.entity_id
_entity_poly.type
_entity_poly.pdbx_seq_one_letter_code
_entity_poly.pdbx_strand_id
1 'polypeptide(L)'
;MKDKALRDHWEERVRLRLDAISNILVDVSLSGMKFSNLTSLAKYIAKQLSESDTGGRSVNKSTILRNPLYRAALLKHFNQKNPLNDGKAEQLRVELACRELSIENRRIKEEIASILKDRSQIEGKLKGVMVHNHDQKLLASCHASWFHLFNKVVDQIEGAYLDIDSKELVDPHGVGIIATENDFPPSFFEWLNTSKR
;
A
#
# COMPACT_ATOMS: atom_id res chain seq x y z
N MET A 1 -18.43 -0.49 22.05
CA MET A 1 -17.21 -1.30 22.30
C MET A 1 -17.51 -2.72 22.78
N LYS A 2 -18.47 -2.95 23.69
CA LYS A 2 -18.83 -4.30 24.19
C LYS A 2 -19.24 -5.30 23.09
N ASP A 3 -19.96 -4.84 22.06
CA ASP A 3 -20.43 -5.71 20.97
C ASP A 3 -19.31 -6.23 20.06
N LYS A 4 -18.21 -5.48 19.92
CA LYS A 4 -17.06 -5.92 19.11
C LYS A 4 -16.33 -7.07 19.81
N ALA A 5 -16.01 -6.90 21.09
CA ALA A 5 -15.34 -7.94 21.88
C ALA A 5 -16.17 -9.24 21.98
N LEU A 6 -17.50 -9.12 22.08
CA LEU A 6 -18.41 -10.27 22.07
C LEU A 6 -18.38 -11.01 20.73
N ARG A 7 -18.41 -10.28 19.60
CA ARG A 7 -18.31 -10.88 18.26
C ARG A 7 -16.97 -11.58 18.06
N ASP A 8 -15.87 -10.90 18.37
CA ASP A 8 -14.51 -11.44 18.19
C ASP A 8 -14.32 -12.73 19.00
N HIS A 9 -14.82 -12.78 20.24
CA HIS A 9 -14.76 -13.98 21.08
C HIS A 9 -15.63 -15.13 20.53
N TRP A 10 -16.79 -14.84 19.92
CA TRP A 10 -17.61 -15.86 19.28
C TRP A 10 -16.98 -16.38 17.98
N GLU A 11 -16.41 -15.49 17.17
CA GLU A 11 -15.68 -15.85 15.94
C GLU A 11 -14.47 -16.72 16.26
N GLU A 12 -13.68 -16.36 17.27
CA GLU A 12 -12.52 -17.14 17.70
C GLU A 12 -12.93 -18.53 18.19
N ARG A 13 -14.01 -18.61 18.97
CA ARG A 13 -14.56 -19.90 19.41
C ARG A 13 -15.02 -20.77 18.23
N VAL A 14 -15.60 -20.15 17.20
CA VAL A 14 -16.02 -20.87 15.99
C VAL A 14 -14.81 -21.37 15.22
N ARG A 15 -13.77 -20.55 15.09
CA ARG A 15 -12.50 -20.90 14.44
C ARG A 15 -11.82 -22.09 15.11
N LEU A 16 -11.59 -22.01 16.42
CA LEU A 16 -10.95 -23.10 17.19
C LEU A 16 -11.70 -24.42 17.05
N ARG A 17 -13.03 -24.36 17.06
CA ARG A 17 -13.86 -25.56 16.90
C ARG A 17 -13.83 -26.10 15.47
N LEU A 18 -13.74 -25.23 14.47
CA LEU A 18 -13.58 -25.63 13.07
C LEU A 18 -12.23 -26.35 12.83
N ASP A 19 -11.17 -25.88 13.48
CA ASP A 19 -9.86 -26.53 13.43
C ASP A 19 -9.90 -27.92 14.09
N ALA A 20 -10.53 -28.03 15.26
CA ALA A 20 -10.74 -29.33 15.92
C ALA A 20 -11.56 -30.30 15.05
N ILE A 21 -12.63 -29.83 14.40
CA ILE A 21 -13.42 -30.62 13.45
C ILE A 21 -12.53 -31.09 12.29
N SER A 22 -11.71 -30.20 11.74
CA SER A 22 -10.82 -30.51 10.62
C SER A 22 -9.83 -31.61 10.99
N ASN A 23 -9.23 -31.53 12.19
CA ASN A 23 -8.31 -32.56 12.68
C ASN A 23 -8.99 -33.93 12.82
N ILE A 24 -10.19 -33.98 13.42
CA ILE A 24 -10.96 -35.22 13.53
C ILE A 24 -11.30 -35.79 12.14
N LEU A 25 -11.61 -34.93 11.17
CA LEU A 25 -11.88 -35.35 9.78
C LEU A 25 -10.63 -35.92 9.09
N VAL A 26 -9.44 -35.39 9.38
CA VAL A 26 -8.17 -35.97 8.93
C VAL A 26 -7.96 -37.35 9.54
N ASP A 27 -8.18 -37.51 10.84
CA ASP A 27 -8.04 -38.82 11.52
C ASP A 27 -9.01 -39.85 10.96
N VAL A 28 -10.26 -39.47 10.74
CA VAL A 28 -11.28 -40.29 10.08
C VAL A 28 -10.86 -40.67 8.65
N SER A 29 -10.18 -39.77 7.95
CA SER A 29 -9.67 -40.03 6.62
C SER A 29 -8.57 -41.09 6.63
N LEU A 30 -7.60 -40.93 7.54
CA LEU A 30 -6.46 -41.84 7.74
C LEU A 30 -6.91 -43.22 8.25
N SER A 31 -7.91 -43.27 9.14
CA SER A 31 -8.43 -44.51 9.70
C SER A 31 -9.34 -45.28 8.74
N GLY A 32 -9.65 -44.74 7.55
CA GLY A 32 -10.50 -45.38 6.55
C GLY A 32 -11.96 -45.56 6.97
N MET A 33 -12.41 -44.88 8.04
CA MET A 33 -13.79 -44.99 8.52
C MET A 33 -14.79 -44.47 7.47
N LYS A 34 -15.86 -45.24 7.23
CA LYS A 34 -16.94 -44.88 6.31
C LYS A 34 -18.23 -44.64 7.08
N PHE A 35 -18.95 -43.59 6.69
CA PHE A 35 -20.24 -43.23 7.28
C PHE A 35 -21.33 -43.33 6.23
N SER A 36 -22.50 -43.84 6.63
CA SER A 36 -23.65 -44.03 5.73
C SER A 36 -24.33 -42.72 5.33
N ASN A 37 -24.28 -41.69 6.19
CA ASN A 37 -24.85 -40.39 5.93
C ASN A 37 -24.14 -39.30 6.75
N LEU A 38 -24.37 -38.04 6.37
CA LEU A 38 -23.80 -36.86 7.02
C LEU A 38 -24.16 -36.78 8.52
N THR A 39 -25.35 -37.24 8.91
CA THR A 39 -25.82 -37.22 10.29
C THR A 39 -25.01 -38.18 11.17
N SER A 40 -24.64 -39.35 10.65
CA SER A 40 -23.78 -40.33 11.33
C SER A 40 -22.37 -39.77 11.54
N LEU A 41 -21.80 -39.11 10.52
CA LEU A 41 -20.52 -38.41 10.62
C LEU A 41 -20.58 -37.28 11.67
N ALA A 42 -21.62 -36.44 11.63
CA ALA A 42 -21.82 -35.37 12.60
C ALA A 42 -21.98 -35.90 14.03
N LYS A 43 -22.63 -37.06 14.22
CA LYS A 43 -22.74 -37.71 15.53
C LYS A 43 -21.38 -38.20 16.05
N TYR A 44 -20.54 -38.74 15.16
CA TYR A 44 -19.18 -39.17 15.53
C TYR A 44 -18.30 -37.99 15.93
N ILE A 45 -18.28 -36.93 15.11
CA ILE A 45 -17.49 -35.72 15.40
C ILE A 45 -17.97 -35.05 16.69
N ALA A 46 -19.29 -34.98 16.91
CA ALA A 46 -19.86 -34.48 18.16
C ALA A 46 -19.35 -35.24 19.39
N LYS A 47 -19.25 -36.57 19.30
CA LYS A 47 -18.70 -37.41 20.35
C LYS A 47 -17.22 -37.13 20.59
N GLN A 48 -16.41 -37.12 19.53
CA GLN A 48 -14.97 -36.85 19.61
C GLN A 48 -14.66 -35.45 20.16
N LEU A 49 -15.40 -34.43 19.73
CA LEU A 49 -15.29 -33.08 20.28
C LEU A 49 -15.68 -33.02 21.76
N SER A 50 -16.71 -33.77 22.17
CA SER A 50 -17.12 -33.82 23.58
C SER A 50 -16.07 -34.51 24.46
N GLU A 51 -15.28 -35.42 23.90
CA GLU A 51 -14.20 -36.14 24.57
C GLU A 51 -12.90 -35.32 24.62
N SER A 52 -12.65 -34.46 23.62
CA SER A 52 -11.45 -33.62 23.55
C SER A 52 -11.59 -32.23 24.18
N ASP A 53 -12.81 -31.69 24.33
CA ASP A 53 -13.04 -30.41 25.04
C ASP A 53 -12.81 -30.62 26.55
N THR A 54 -11.62 -30.24 27.04
CA THR A 54 -11.25 -30.24 28.47
C THR A 54 -12.15 -29.36 29.35
N GLY A 55 -13.07 -28.59 28.74
CA GLY A 55 -14.08 -27.76 29.42
C GLY A 55 -15.43 -28.44 29.71
N GLY A 56 -15.59 -29.74 29.46
CA GLY A 56 -16.74 -30.54 29.93
C GLY A 56 -18.10 -30.25 29.26
N ARG A 57 -18.13 -29.47 28.17
CA ARG A 57 -19.37 -29.15 27.45
C ARG A 57 -19.60 -30.15 26.32
N SER A 58 -20.62 -30.99 26.48
CA SER A 58 -21.07 -31.88 25.41
C SER A 58 -21.47 -31.09 24.16
N VAL A 59 -20.85 -31.40 23.03
CA VAL A 59 -21.20 -30.87 21.73
C VAL A 59 -22.26 -31.78 21.11
N ASN A 60 -23.43 -31.22 20.78
CA ASN A 60 -24.50 -31.97 20.13
C ASN A 60 -24.32 -31.95 18.60
N LYS A 61 -24.66 -33.07 17.92
CA LYS A 61 -24.71 -33.16 16.45
C LYS A 61 -25.55 -32.03 15.83
N SER A 62 -26.63 -31.62 16.48
CA SER A 62 -27.50 -30.54 16.00
C SER A 62 -26.77 -29.20 15.95
N THR A 63 -25.87 -28.95 16.90
CA THR A 63 -25.04 -27.73 16.93
C THR A 63 -24.05 -27.72 15.77
N ILE A 64 -23.48 -28.87 15.43
CA ILE A 64 -22.59 -29.04 14.28
C ILE A 64 -23.35 -28.80 12.98
N LEU A 65 -24.52 -29.40 12.83
CA LEU A 65 -25.30 -29.33 11.59
C LEU A 65 -25.99 -27.97 11.37
N ARG A 66 -26.27 -27.21 12.43
CA ARG A 66 -26.87 -25.86 12.35
C ARG A 66 -25.87 -24.77 12.01
N ASN A 67 -24.60 -24.94 12.38
CA ASN A 67 -23.58 -23.96 12.01
C ASN A 67 -23.16 -24.18 10.54
N PRO A 68 -23.29 -23.16 9.67
CA PRO A 68 -23.04 -23.32 8.24
C PRO A 68 -21.59 -23.67 7.92
N LEU A 69 -20.62 -23.15 8.69
CA LEU A 69 -19.20 -23.40 8.47
C LEU A 69 -18.83 -24.85 8.81
N TYR A 70 -19.31 -25.35 9.96
CA TYR A 70 -19.08 -26.75 10.33
C TYR A 70 -19.74 -27.71 9.34
N ARG A 71 -21.00 -27.43 8.96
CA ARG A 71 -21.73 -28.23 7.98
C ARG A 71 -21.01 -28.28 6.63
N ALA A 72 -20.45 -27.16 6.17
CA ALA A 72 -19.67 -27.10 4.94
C ALA A 72 -18.41 -27.99 5.00
N ALA A 73 -17.68 -27.98 6.12
CA ALA A 73 -16.51 -28.83 6.33
C ALA A 73 -16.88 -30.33 6.28
N LEU A 74 -17.96 -30.75 6.95
CA LEU A 74 -18.43 -32.13 6.90
C LEU A 74 -18.88 -32.54 5.49
N LEU A 75 -19.62 -31.68 4.77
CA LEU A 75 -20.07 -31.95 3.41
C LEU A 75 -18.90 -32.10 2.44
N LYS A 76 -17.87 -31.26 2.58
CA LYS A 76 -16.64 -31.35 1.78
C LYS A 76 -15.99 -32.72 1.95
N HIS A 77 -15.84 -33.19 3.18
CA HIS A 77 -15.26 -34.51 3.48
C HIS A 77 -16.15 -35.67 3.01
N PHE A 78 -17.46 -35.59 3.28
CA PHE A 78 -18.41 -36.66 2.94
C PHE A 78 -18.54 -36.85 1.43
N ASN A 79 -18.59 -35.75 0.66
CA ASN A 79 -18.72 -35.81 -0.80
C ASN A 79 -17.41 -36.21 -1.49
N GLN A 80 -16.24 -35.99 -0.88
CA GLN A 80 -14.96 -36.50 -1.40
C GLN A 80 -14.87 -38.04 -1.35
N LYS A 81 -15.59 -38.69 -0.44
CA LYS A 81 -15.56 -40.16 -0.27
C LYS A 81 -16.77 -40.90 -0.87
N ASN A 82 -17.85 -40.21 -1.21
CA ASN A 82 -19.04 -40.78 -1.86
C ASN A 82 -19.41 -39.94 -3.10
N PRO A 83 -18.92 -40.27 -4.30
CA PRO A 83 -19.35 -39.62 -5.53
C PRO A 83 -20.70 -40.20 -5.96
N LEU A 84 -21.79 -39.76 -5.33
CA LEU A 84 -23.14 -40.10 -5.79
C LEU A 84 -23.83 -38.84 -6.35
N ASN A 85 -23.95 -38.82 -7.68
CA ASN A 85 -24.97 -38.15 -8.49
C ASN A 85 -25.28 -36.68 -8.16
N ASP A 86 -24.51 -35.73 -8.70
CA ASP A 86 -24.62 -34.34 -8.22
C ASP A 86 -24.37 -33.25 -9.26
N GLY A 87 -24.84 -33.41 -10.51
CA GLY A 87 -24.73 -32.35 -11.53
C GLY A 87 -25.28 -30.99 -11.05
N LYS A 88 -26.23 -31.00 -10.12
CA LYS A 88 -26.82 -29.80 -9.50
C LYS A 88 -25.97 -29.23 -8.36
N ALA A 89 -25.34 -30.04 -7.51
CA ALA A 89 -24.41 -29.50 -6.50
C ALA A 89 -23.06 -29.11 -7.10
N GLU A 90 -22.62 -29.76 -8.17
CA GLU A 90 -21.42 -29.34 -8.90
C GLU A 90 -21.67 -28.00 -9.61
N GLN A 91 -22.85 -27.81 -10.22
CA GLN A 91 -23.27 -26.48 -10.68
C GLN A 91 -23.29 -25.45 -9.56
N LEU A 92 -23.85 -25.79 -8.39
CA LEU A 92 -23.89 -24.87 -7.25
C LEU A 92 -22.48 -24.53 -6.73
N ARG A 93 -21.55 -25.49 -6.76
CA ARG A 93 -20.14 -25.29 -6.39
C ARG A 93 -19.42 -24.37 -7.37
N VAL A 94 -19.60 -24.60 -8.66
CA VAL A 94 -19.05 -23.75 -9.71
C VAL A 94 -19.61 -22.34 -9.60
N GLU A 95 -20.92 -22.20 -9.35
CA GLU A 95 -21.56 -20.89 -9.18
C GLU A 95 -21.05 -20.14 -7.94
N LEU A 96 -20.90 -20.82 -6.81
CA LEU A 96 -20.31 -20.25 -5.59
C LEU A 96 -18.85 -19.83 -5.82
N ALA A 97 -18.04 -20.67 -6.45
CA ALA A 97 -16.65 -20.37 -6.77
C ALA A 97 -16.54 -19.17 -7.72
N CYS A 98 -17.37 -19.10 -8.76
CA CYS A 98 -17.44 -17.95 -9.67
C CYS A 98 -17.84 -16.66 -8.94
N ARG A 99 -18.75 -16.75 -7.97
CA ARG A 99 -19.17 -15.60 -7.16
C ARG A 99 -18.04 -15.12 -6.24
N GLU A 100 -17.35 -16.03 -5.57
CA GLU A 100 -16.17 -15.71 -4.74
C GLU A 100 -15.07 -15.05 -5.57
N LEU A 101 -14.73 -15.63 -6.73
CA LEU A 101 -13.77 -15.06 -7.66
C LEU A 101 -14.19 -13.68 -8.19
N SER A 102 -15.49 -13.44 -8.37
CA SER A 102 -16.00 -12.14 -8.82
C SER A 102 -15.88 -11.08 -7.72
N ILE A 103 -16.13 -11.45 -6.46
CA ILE A 103 -15.95 -10.56 -5.31
C ILE A 103 -14.47 -10.22 -5.15
N GLU A 104 -13.58 -11.22 -5.24
CA GLU A 104 -12.15 -11.00 -5.11
C GLU A 104 -11.60 -10.15 -6.27
N ASN A 105 -12.03 -10.41 -7.50
CA ASN A 105 -11.66 -9.56 -8.65
C ASN A 105 -12.11 -8.11 -8.48
N ARG A 106 -13.30 -7.88 -7.90
CA ARG A 106 -13.77 -6.53 -7.61
C ARG A 106 -12.88 -5.86 -6.57
N ARG A 107 -12.56 -6.56 -5.48
CA ARG A 107 -11.67 -6.07 -4.43
C ARG A 107 -10.28 -5.71 -4.98
N ILE A 108 -9.68 -6.61 -5.76
CA ILE A 108 -8.37 -6.39 -6.38
C ILE A 108 -8.41 -5.16 -7.30
N LYS A 109 -9.48 -4.97 -8.09
CA LYS A 109 -9.64 -3.78 -8.94
C LYS A 109 -9.73 -2.49 -8.13
N GLU A 110 -10.45 -2.49 -7.03
CA GLU A 110 -10.57 -1.34 -6.13
C GLU A 110 -9.22 -1.02 -5.46
N GLU A 111 -8.46 -2.04 -5.07
CA GLU A 111 -7.11 -1.90 -4.49
C GLU A 111 -6.10 -1.35 -5.51
N ILE A 112 -6.10 -1.87 -6.75
CA ILE A 112 -5.28 -1.33 -7.85
C ILE A 112 -5.61 0.14 -8.11
N ALA A 113 -6.89 0.51 -8.13
CA ALA A 113 -7.30 1.89 -8.35
C ALA A 113 -6.79 2.83 -7.24
N SER A 114 -6.82 2.37 -5.98
CA SER A 114 -6.25 3.12 -4.85
C SER A 114 -4.74 3.30 -5.00
N ILE A 115 -4.01 2.21 -5.28
CA ILE A 115 -2.55 2.24 -5.44
C ILE A 115 -2.13 3.19 -6.57
N LEU A 116 -2.84 3.17 -7.71
CA LEU A 116 -2.58 4.07 -8.83
C LEU A 116 -2.79 5.54 -8.46
N LYS A 117 -3.83 5.84 -7.66
CA LYS A 117 -4.09 7.20 -7.16
C LYS A 117 -2.97 7.66 -6.23
N ASP A 118 -2.54 6.81 -5.30
CA ASP A 118 -1.47 7.12 -4.36
C ASP A 118 -0.14 7.35 -5.10
N ARG A 119 0.15 6.51 -6.09
CA ARG A 119 1.31 6.68 -6.98
C ARG A 119 1.29 8.04 -7.67
N SER A 120 0.16 8.43 -8.26
CA SER A 120 0.01 9.72 -8.94
C SER A 120 0.23 10.90 -7.98
N GLN A 121 -0.28 10.82 -6.75
CA GLN A 121 -0.01 11.84 -5.72
C GLN A 121 1.47 11.92 -5.34
N ILE A 122 2.14 10.78 -5.18
CA ILE A 122 3.57 10.74 -4.88
C ILE A 122 4.39 11.32 -6.03
N GLU A 123 4.11 10.95 -7.27
CA GLU A 123 4.78 11.50 -8.46
C GLU A 123 4.57 13.01 -8.58
N GLY A 124 3.36 13.52 -8.28
CA GLY A 124 3.09 14.95 -8.24
C GLY A 124 3.90 15.69 -7.17
N LYS A 125 4.00 15.13 -5.96
CA LYS A 125 4.84 15.67 -4.89
C LYS A 125 6.33 15.67 -5.27
N LEU A 126 6.80 14.60 -5.90
CA LEU A 126 8.21 14.46 -6.29
C LEU A 126 8.62 15.49 -7.36
N LYS A 127 7.75 15.70 -8.36
CA LYS A 127 7.92 16.76 -9.36
C LYS A 127 7.92 18.16 -8.72
N GLY A 128 7.00 18.42 -7.80
CA GLY A 128 6.95 19.70 -7.07
C GLY A 128 8.21 19.98 -6.25
N VAL A 129 8.78 18.94 -5.62
CA VAL A 129 10.02 19.06 -4.83
C VAL A 129 11.26 19.23 -5.71
N MET A 130 11.35 18.53 -6.85
CA MET A 130 12.48 18.68 -7.78
C MET A 130 12.54 20.07 -8.43
N VAL A 131 11.40 20.61 -8.87
CA VAL A 131 11.35 21.91 -9.58
C VAL A 131 11.65 23.09 -8.65
N HIS A 132 11.27 23.04 -7.36
CA HIS A 132 11.49 24.18 -6.47
C HIS A 132 12.83 24.18 -5.73
N ASN A 133 13.36 23.02 -5.34
CA ASN A 133 14.55 22.99 -4.47
C ASN A 133 15.88 22.91 -5.21
N HIS A 134 15.92 22.34 -6.42
CA HIS A 134 17.20 22.15 -7.12
C HIS A 134 17.59 23.40 -7.90
N ASP A 135 16.68 23.98 -8.68
CA ASP A 135 17.00 25.12 -9.54
C ASP A 135 17.32 26.40 -8.76
N GLN A 136 16.54 26.76 -7.73
CA GLN A 136 16.77 28.01 -7.00
C GLN A 136 18.06 28.00 -6.16
N LYS A 137 18.42 26.87 -5.55
CA LYS A 137 19.64 26.78 -4.73
C LYS A 137 20.91 26.67 -5.57
N LEU A 138 20.87 25.94 -6.69
CA LEU A 138 21.99 25.88 -7.63
C LEU A 138 22.22 27.23 -8.32
N LEU A 139 21.15 27.89 -8.78
CA LEU A 139 21.26 29.23 -9.36
C LEU A 139 21.84 30.21 -8.33
N ALA A 140 21.29 30.27 -7.11
CA ALA A 140 21.80 31.17 -6.08
C ALA A 140 23.28 30.92 -5.73
N SER A 141 23.70 29.66 -5.62
CA SER A 141 25.10 29.30 -5.34
C SER A 141 26.05 29.64 -6.50
N CYS A 142 25.60 29.45 -7.75
CA CYS A 142 26.37 29.83 -8.93
C CYS A 142 26.50 31.35 -9.06
N HIS A 143 25.41 32.10 -8.86
CA HIS A 143 25.43 33.56 -8.90
C HIS A 143 26.33 34.17 -7.82
N ALA A 144 26.30 33.66 -6.59
CA ALA A 144 27.20 34.12 -5.52
C ALA A 144 28.68 33.87 -5.84
N SER A 145 29.00 32.72 -6.48
CA SER A 145 30.37 32.37 -6.87
C SER A 145 30.89 33.25 -8.02
N TRP A 146 30.03 33.52 -9.01
CA TRP A 146 30.34 34.44 -10.11
C TRP A 146 30.52 35.87 -9.64
N PHE A 147 29.68 36.34 -8.73
CA PHE A 147 29.81 37.67 -8.13
C PHE A 147 31.10 37.83 -7.34
N HIS A 148 31.49 36.80 -6.56
CA HIS A 148 32.75 36.82 -5.82
C HIS A 148 33.95 36.86 -6.77
N LEU A 149 33.94 36.07 -7.85
CA LEU A 149 34.99 36.09 -8.87
C LEU A 149 35.06 37.45 -9.58
N PHE A 150 33.91 38.03 -9.92
CA PHE A 150 33.82 39.33 -10.58
C PHE A 150 34.36 40.45 -9.70
N ASN A 151 33.94 40.53 -8.43
CA ASN A 151 34.48 41.52 -7.49
C ASN A 151 35.98 41.36 -7.32
N LYS A 152 36.48 40.11 -7.26
CA LYS A 152 37.92 39.86 -7.17
C LYS A 152 38.68 40.32 -8.42
N VAL A 153 38.07 40.27 -9.60
CA VAL A 153 38.67 40.79 -10.84
C VAL A 153 38.62 42.32 -10.88
N VAL A 154 37.49 42.92 -10.49
CA VAL A 154 37.33 44.39 -10.40
C VAL A 154 38.29 44.98 -9.35
N ASP A 155 38.46 44.35 -8.20
CA ASP A 155 39.41 44.77 -7.15
C ASP A 155 40.88 44.73 -7.64
N GLN A 156 41.20 43.94 -8.66
CA GLN A 156 42.54 43.90 -9.27
C GLN A 156 42.72 45.00 -10.33
N ILE A 157 41.65 45.65 -10.76
CA ILE A 157 41.68 46.83 -11.62
C ILE A 157 41.59 48.04 -10.68
N GLU A 158 42.75 48.55 -10.27
CA GLU A 158 42.92 49.51 -9.18
C GLU A 158 42.08 50.80 -9.36
N GLY A 159 40.85 50.81 -8.83
CA GLY A 159 39.90 51.94 -8.83
C GLY A 159 38.71 51.82 -9.78
N ALA A 160 38.58 50.75 -10.57
CA ALA A 160 37.41 50.53 -11.42
C ALA A 160 36.15 50.35 -10.58
N TYR A 161 35.04 50.91 -11.03
CA TYR A 161 33.74 50.73 -10.38
C TYR A 161 32.66 50.44 -11.41
N LEU A 162 31.65 49.68 -10.97
CA LEU A 162 30.48 49.37 -11.76
C LEU A 162 29.42 50.46 -11.53
N ASP A 163 29.11 51.22 -12.57
CA ASP A 163 27.97 52.13 -12.57
C ASP A 163 26.71 51.35 -12.99
N ILE A 164 25.76 51.27 -12.08
CA ILE A 164 24.56 50.46 -12.23
C ILE A 164 23.49 51.21 -13.03
N ASP A 165 23.50 52.55 -12.98
CA ASP A 165 22.51 53.38 -13.65
C ASP A 165 22.79 53.44 -15.16
N SER A 166 24.07 53.57 -15.53
CA SER A 166 24.53 53.50 -16.92
C SER A 166 24.78 52.07 -17.42
N LYS A 167 24.85 51.09 -16.51
CA LYS A 167 25.16 49.67 -16.78
C LYS A 167 26.54 49.48 -17.41
N GLU A 168 27.52 50.18 -16.87
CA GLU A 168 28.89 50.23 -17.41
C GLU A 168 29.91 49.91 -16.32
N LEU A 169 31.03 49.27 -16.71
CA LEU A 169 32.23 49.20 -15.89
C LEU A 169 33.14 50.35 -16.29
N VAL A 170 33.37 51.27 -15.37
CA VAL A 170 34.12 52.51 -15.63
C VAL A 170 35.54 52.38 -15.10
N ASP A 171 36.49 52.88 -15.89
CA ASP A 171 37.90 52.96 -15.50
C ASP A 171 38.09 53.79 -14.22
N PRO A 172 39.12 53.48 -13.41
CA PRO A 172 39.51 54.22 -12.22
C PRO A 172 39.50 55.74 -12.31
N HIS A 173 39.76 56.31 -13.49
CA HIS A 173 39.82 57.75 -13.70
C HIS A 173 38.51 58.37 -14.19
N GLY A 174 37.47 57.57 -14.45
CA GLY A 174 36.17 58.05 -14.91
C GLY A 174 36.14 58.53 -16.36
N VAL A 175 37.20 58.26 -17.13
CA VAL A 175 37.40 58.80 -18.49
C VAL A 175 37.12 57.76 -19.59
N GLY A 176 37.10 56.46 -19.25
CA GLY A 176 36.90 55.37 -20.20
C GLY A 176 35.93 54.30 -19.69
N ILE A 177 35.17 53.73 -20.63
CA ILE A 177 34.30 52.57 -20.39
C ILE A 177 35.12 51.31 -20.68
N ILE A 178 35.27 50.45 -19.66
CA ILE A 178 35.98 49.17 -19.77
C ILE A 178 35.06 48.10 -20.37
N ALA A 179 33.79 48.09 -19.97
CA ALA A 179 32.78 47.14 -20.45
C ALA A 179 31.38 47.76 -20.38
N THR A 180 30.52 47.36 -21.30
CA THR A 180 29.12 47.80 -21.43
C THR A 180 28.16 46.67 -21.13
N GLU A 181 26.86 46.96 -21.01
CA GLU A 181 25.81 45.95 -20.75
C GLU A 181 25.92 44.69 -21.64
N ASN A 182 26.34 44.84 -22.91
CA ASN A 182 26.46 43.73 -23.86
C ASN A 182 27.60 42.75 -23.53
N ASP A 183 28.59 43.18 -22.75
CA ASP A 183 29.72 42.37 -22.34
C ASP A 183 29.37 41.49 -21.11
N PHE A 184 28.19 41.70 -20.52
CA PHE A 184 27.67 40.94 -19.39
C PHE A 184 26.62 39.91 -19.82
N PRO A 185 26.43 38.84 -19.02
CA PRO A 185 25.33 37.92 -19.22
C PRO A 185 23.96 38.63 -19.20
N PRO A 186 22.98 38.16 -20.00
CA PRO A 186 21.62 38.68 -19.95
C PRO A 186 21.06 38.70 -18.52
N SER A 187 20.35 39.77 -18.15
CA SER A 187 19.77 40.00 -16.81
C SER A 187 20.77 40.18 -15.66
N PHE A 188 22.07 40.35 -15.91
CA PHE A 188 23.06 40.63 -14.87
C PHE A 188 22.74 41.87 -14.03
N PHE A 189 22.41 43.01 -14.66
CA PHE A 189 22.08 44.24 -13.95
C PHE A 189 20.71 44.19 -13.23
N GLU A 190 19.76 43.40 -13.74
CA GLU A 190 18.48 43.15 -13.05
C GLU A 190 18.70 42.34 -11.76
N TRP A 191 19.57 41.33 -11.81
CA TRP A 191 20.00 40.56 -10.65
C TRP A 191 20.75 41.42 -9.62
N LEU A 192 21.64 42.29 -10.09
CA LEU A 192 22.40 43.18 -9.20
C LEU A 192 21.48 44.15 -8.45
N ASN A 193 20.47 44.69 -9.13
CA ASN A 193 19.45 45.56 -8.51
C ASN A 193 18.57 44.84 -7.48
N THR A 194 18.27 43.55 -7.70
CA THR A 194 17.50 42.75 -6.75
C THR A 194 18.31 42.31 -5.55
N SER A 195 19.63 42.15 -5.69
CA SER A 195 20.54 41.72 -4.62
C SER A 195 21.03 42.84 -3.68
N LYS A 196 20.73 44.11 -4.00
CA LYS A 196 21.05 45.28 -3.16
C LYS A 196 19.95 45.66 -2.15
N ARG A 197 18.78 45.00 -2.18
CA ARG A 197 17.72 45.12 -1.16
C ARG A 197 17.90 44.10 -0.06
#